data_AF-A0A7C3GSB3-F1
#
_entry.id   AF-A0A7C3GSB3-F1
#
_cell.length_a   1.000
_cell.length_b   1.000
_cell.length_c   1.000
_cell.angle_alpha   90.00
_cell.angle_beta   90.00
_cell.angle_gamma   90.00
#
_symmetry.space_group_name_H-M   'P 1'
#
loop_
_entity.id
_entity.type
_entity.pdbx_description
1 polymer ?
#
loop_
_entity_poly.entity_id
_entity_poly.type
_entity_poly.pdbx_seq_one_letter_code
_entity_poly.pdbx_strand_id
1 'polypeptide(L)'
;MKSKTFILFAIFSLSLPLWLLFLFPLTSSAETCGSIVTIQIGTNGPGYQTTPSQEEEVPATLPDFIVKKVILTDTNGNEKYKFHLNEELKMKALLKNIGDDDIGGDDDIESRCYLSRGYKEDSHNQWRRVGKDNTKGRNLEPNETHWEEEGLKLWKQDIIKKGKTYNIVVCVDRTKDQHNGDGDYPEIHESNNCSTEAVFEVLEDNPNPPTTPEFAWSSAGPISGMECVQILETADPDTWTDNYFCSKEYEGIAWSSAGPISGMRCTQITKAAEPSSHTWNDNYLCVVPESNLNFYWNSAGPIPNKNCVQWLETADPHTWNDNYLCWDRR
;
A
#
# COMPACT_ATOMS: atom_id res chain seq x y z
N MET A 1 -68.76 25.69 -3.18
CA MET A 1 -69.09 27.07 -2.73
C MET A 1 -68.01 27.57 -1.78
N LYS A 2 -67.30 28.63 -2.20
CA LYS A 2 -66.75 29.77 -1.43
C LYS A 2 -65.80 29.45 -0.24
N SER A 3 -64.48 29.77 -0.27
CA SER A 3 -63.82 31.10 -0.35
C SER A 3 -64.15 31.93 0.93
N LYS A 4 -63.27 32.54 1.74
CA LYS A 4 -62.06 33.42 1.58
C LYS A 4 -61.38 33.51 2.97
N THR A 5 -60.05 33.60 3.16
CA THR A 5 -59.11 34.76 3.00
C THR A 5 -59.41 36.01 3.85
N PHE A 6 -58.42 36.46 4.66
CA PHE A 6 -57.79 37.83 4.78
C PHE A 6 -57.25 38.09 6.21
N ILE A 7 -55.92 38.22 6.43
CA ILE A 7 -55.04 39.43 6.54
C ILE A 7 -55.28 40.33 7.78
N LEU A 8 -54.23 40.63 8.57
CA LEU A 8 -53.82 42.00 8.93
C LEU A 8 -52.40 42.13 9.55
N PHE A 9 -51.80 43.31 9.31
CA PHE A 9 -50.45 43.85 9.57
C PHE A 9 -50.29 44.59 10.93
N ALA A 10 -49.04 44.82 11.37
CA ALA A 10 -48.41 46.09 11.86
C ALA A 10 -47.28 45.78 12.88
N ILE A 11 -45.98 45.96 12.59
CA ILE A 11 -45.12 47.17 12.61
C ILE A 11 -45.08 47.93 13.95
N PHE A 12 -43.90 47.93 14.59
CA PHE A 12 -43.40 49.08 15.36
C PHE A 12 -41.95 49.39 15.00
N SER A 13 -41.71 50.68 14.79
CA SER A 13 -40.50 51.40 14.44
C SER A 13 -39.70 51.77 15.69
N LEU A 14 -38.36 51.83 15.59
CA LEU A 14 -37.54 52.87 16.24
C LEU A 14 -36.14 52.93 15.60
N SER A 15 -35.59 54.14 15.60
CA SER A 15 -34.67 54.70 14.62
C SER A 15 -33.34 55.20 15.21
N LEU A 16 -32.23 54.97 14.48
CA LEU A 16 -30.99 55.79 14.29
C LEU A 16 -30.04 56.04 15.50
N PRO A 17 -28.77 56.51 15.33
CA PRO A 17 -27.95 56.83 14.12
C PRO A 17 -26.51 56.19 14.10
N LEU A 18 -25.90 55.87 12.95
CA LEU A 18 -25.00 56.68 12.08
C LEU A 18 -23.67 57.20 12.70
N TRP A 19 -22.54 56.48 12.53
CA TRP A 19 -21.18 57.04 12.56
C TRP A 19 -20.27 56.40 11.46
N LEU A 20 -19.79 57.29 10.58
CA LEU A 20 -18.61 57.28 9.68
C LEU A 20 -18.09 55.97 9.03
N LEU A 21 -18.27 55.89 7.70
CA LEU A 21 -17.44 55.11 6.78
C LEU A 21 -16.38 56.04 6.15
N PHE A 22 -15.10 55.76 6.42
CA PHE A 22 -13.99 56.36 5.69
C PHE A 22 -13.83 55.67 4.32
N LEU A 23 -13.86 56.48 3.26
CA LEU A 23 -13.44 56.12 1.92
C LEU A 23 -11.91 55.98 1.88
N PHE A 24 -11.41 54.79 1.57
CA PHE A 24 -10.05 54.59 1.06
C PHE A 24 -10.11 54.36 -0.46
N PRO A 25 -9.18 54.93 -1.25
CA PRO A 25 -9.16 54.76 -2.69
C PRO A 25 -8.66 53.36 -3.06
N LEU A 26 -9.39 52.70 -3.96
CA LEU A 26 -8.94 51.49 -4.67
C LEU A 26 -7.71 51.85 -5.50
N THR A 27 -6.55 51.38 -5.07
CA THR A 27 -5.39 51.19 -5.94
C THR A 27 -5.35 49.70 -6.30
N SER A 28 -5.60 49.39 -7.57
CA SER A 28 -5.43 48.04 -8.09
C SER A 28 -3.95 47.79 -8.34
N SER A 29 -3.25 47.17 -7.39
CA SER A 29 -2.06 46.39 -7.72
C SER A 29 -2.53 45.01 -8.16
N ALA A 30 -2.18 44.62 -9.39
CA ALA A 30 -2.33 43.26 -9.86
C ALA A 30 -1.40 42.36 -9.02
N GLU A 31 -1.92 41.79 -7.94
CA GLU A 31 -1.32 40.63 -7.31
C GLU A 31 -1.51 39.45 -8.26
N THR A 32 -0.41 38.95 -8.79
CA THR A 32 -0.31 37.69 -9.50
C THR A 32 -0.63 36.55 -8.53
N CYS A 33 -1.91 36.29 -8.30
CA CYS A 33 -2.37 35.05 -7.69
C CYS A 33 -2.23 33.94 -8.73
N GLY A 34 -1.03 33.39 -8.82
CA GLY A 34 -0.66 32.40 -9.83
C GLY A 34 0.41 31.44 -9.35
N SER A 35 0.40 31.08 -8.07
CA SER A 35 0.98 29.80 -7.66
C SER A 35 -0.17 28.81 -7.61
N ILE A 36 -0.37 28.06 -8.68
CA ILE A 36 -1.00 26.76 -8.57
C ILE A 36 -0.06 25.97 -7.67
N VAL A 37 -0.37 25.93 -6.38
CA VAL A 37 0.20 24.91 -5.49
C VAL A 37 -0.37 23.61 -6.04
N THR A 38 0.39 22.96 -6.92
CA THR A 38 0.20 21.55 -7.17
C THR A 38 0.48 20.91 -5.82
N ILE A 39 -0.57 20.62 -5.07
CA ILE A 39 -0.48 19.63 -4.02
C ILE A 39 -0.12 18.36 -4.77
N GLN A 40 1.18 18.04 -4.84
CA GLN A 40 1.63 16.69 -5.08
C GLN A 40 1.01 15.89 -3.95
N ILE A 41 -0.18 15.36 -4.19
CA ILE A 41 -0.67 14.21 -3.46
C ILE A 41 0.44 13.20 -3.70
N GLY A 42 1.20 12.88 -2.66
CA GLY A 42 2.41 12.09 -2.80
C GLY A 42 2.10 10.86 -3.62
N THR A 43 2.92 10.59 -4.62
CA THR A 43 2.83 9.33 -5.35
C THR A 43 3.68 8.31 -4.62
N ASN A 44 3.21 7.07 -4.55
CA ASN A 44 4.08 5.97 -4.10
C ASN A 44 5.31 5.90 -5.00
N GLY A 45 6.47 5.61 -4.43
CA GLY A 45 7.71 5.60 -5.21
C GLY A 45 8.98 5.70 -4.39
N PRO A 46 10.14 5.73 -5.07
CA PRO A 46 11.45 5.75 -4.44
C PRO A 46 11.72 7.07 -3.71
N GLY A 47 12.58 6.97 -2.70
CA GLY A 47 13.23 8.13 -2.07
C GLY A 47 14.52 8.49 -2.80
N TYR A 48 14.95 9.74 -2.69
CA TYR A 48 16.16 10.27 -3.33
C TYR A 48 16.98 11.08 -2.34
N GLN A 49 18.17 11.51 -2.73
CA GLN A 49 18.99 12.40 -1.90
C GLN A 49 18.25 13.69 -1.52
N THR A 50 18.57 14.21 -0.33
CA THR A 50 18.23 15.58 0.07
C THR A 50 19.33 16.54 -0.36
N THR A 51 18.97 17.81 -0.53
CA THR A 51 19.95 18.88 -0.80
C THR A 51 20.46 19.42 0.53
N PRO A 52 21.75 19.75 0.67
CA PRO A 52 22.28 20.41 1.85
C PRO A 52 21.50 21.68 2.20
N SER A 53 21.27 21.90 3.49
CA SER A 53 20.50 23.05 4.00
C SER A 53 21.26 24.38 3.90
N GLN A 54 22.60 24.34 3.89
CA GLN A 54 23.48 25.49 3.74
C GLN A 54 24.71 25.08 2.92
N GLU A 55 25.11 25.93 1.98
CA GLU A 55 26.35 25.83 1.23
C GLU A 55 27.39 26.67 1.98
N GLU A 56 28.09 26.06 2.94
CA GLU A 56 29.19 26.72 3.65
C GLU A 56 30.49 26.58 2.85
N GLU A 57 31.38 27.58 2.92
CA GLU A 57 32.76 27.43 2.40
C GLU A 57 33.54 26.50 3.33
N VAL A 58 33.44 25.19 3.10
CA VAL A 58 34.09 24.16 3.92
C VAL A 58 35.52 23.91 3.42
N PRO A 59 36.53 23.78 4.31
CA PRO A 59 37.88 23.38 3.94
C PRO A 59 37.91 21.98 3.27
N ALA A 60 38.74 21.86 2.23
CA ALA A 60 38.61 20.90 1.13
C ALA A 60 39.04 19.44 1.38
N THR A 61 38.77 18.81 2.53
CA THR A 61 39.17 17.41 2.78
C THR A 61 38.30 16.70 3.83
N LEU A 62 36.98 16.61 3.64
CA LEU A 62 36.12 15.77 4.49
C LEU A 62 35.29 14.82 3.62
N PRO A 63 34.84 13.67 4.15
CA PRO A 63 33.81 12.86 3.52
C PRO A 63 32.47 13.62 3.50
N ASP A 64 31.55 13.19 2.63
CA ASP A 64 30.17 13.68 2.59
C ASP A 64 29.29 12.52 2.09
N PHE A 65 28.65 11.82 3.01
CA PHE A 65 27.86 10.64 2.78
C PHE A 65 26.40 11.02 2.54
N ILE A 66 25.88 10.57 1.40
CA ILE A 66 24.48 10.78 1.03
C ILE A 66 23.78 9.46 0.76
N VAL A 67 22.48 9.44 0.99
CA VAL A 67 21.60 8.41 0.44
C VAL A 67 21.10 8.87 -0.92
N LYS A 68 21.73 8.38 -1.99
CA LYS A 68 21.42 8.77 -3.36
C LYS A 68 20.02 8.33 -3.82
N LYS A 69 19.60 7.12 -3.42
CA LYS A 69 18.30 6.54 -3.78
C LYS A 69 17.87 5.50 -2.76
N VAL A 70 16.59 5.46 -2.43
CA VAL A 70 15.95 4.36 -1.70
C VAL A 70 14.89 3.73 -2.61
N ILE A 71 14.98 2.42 -2.82
CA ILE A 71 13.93 1.64 -3.49
C ILE A 71 13.36 0.61 -2.52
N LEU A 72 12.08 0.28 -2.73
CA LEU A 72 11.41 -0.79 -2.00
C LEU A 72 11.23 -1.97 -2.95
N THR A 73 11.53 -3.17 -2.47
CA THR A 73 11.44 -4.40 -3.25
C THR A 73 10.68 -5.49 -2.49
N ASP A 74 10.15 -6.46 -3.22
CA ASP A 74 9.69 -7.72 -2.62
C ASP A 74 10.90 -8.60 -2.21
N THR A 75 10.61 -9.77 -1.64
CA THR A 75 11.66 -10.72 -1.23
C THR A 75 12.42 -11.36 -2.39
N ASN A 76 11.95 -11.20 -3.63
CA ASN A 76 12.63 -11.64 -4.85
C ASN A 76 13.48 -10.53 -5.49
N GLY A 77 13.47 -9.31 -4.93
CA GLY A 77 14.21 -8.16 -5.42
C GLY A 77 13.48 -7.34 -6.50
N ASN A 78 12.19 -7.59 -6.75
CA ASN A 78 11.40 -6.79 -7.70
C ASN A 78 10.97 -5.48 -7.04
N GLU A 79 11.18 -4.35 -7.71
CA GLU A 79 10.75 -3.04 -7.22
C GLU A 79 9.22 -2.96 -7.10
N LYS A 80 8.73 -2.66 -5.89
CA LYS A 80 7.30 -2.71 -5.51
C LYS A 80 7.01 -1.67 -4.44
N TYR A 81 5.88 -0.96 -4.55
CA TYR A 81 5.47 0.10 -3.59
C TYR A 81 4.04 -0.08 -3.05
N LYS A 82 3.47 -1.26 -3.27
CA LYS A 82 2.16 -1.65 -2.77
C LYS A 82 2.31 -3.04 -2.17
N PHE A 83 1.97 -3.21 -0.91
CA PHE A 83 2.23 -4.46 -0.17
C PHE A 83 1.00 -4.89 0.61
N HIS A 84 0.75 -6.19 0.73
CA HIS A 84 -0.19 -6.73 1.71
C HIS A 84 0.46 -6.76 3.11
N LEU A 85 -0.36 -6.68 4.17
CA LEU A 85 0.14 -6.59 5.55
C LEU A 85 0.97 -7.82 5.98
N ASN A 86 0.73 -8.98 5.38
CA ASN A 86 1.47 -10.23 5.63
C ASN A 86 2.79 -10.33 4.85
N GLU A 87 3.14 -9.33 4.04
CA GLU A 87 4.39 -9.32 3.27
C GLU A 87 5.56 -8.73 4.07
N GLU A 88 6.76 -9.15 3.68
CA GLU A 88 8.02 -8.50 4.09
C GLU A 88 8.49 -7.67 2.89
N LEU A 89 8.70 -6.38 3.11
CA LEU A 89 9.35 -5.53 2.12
C LEU A 89 10.86 -5.44 2.41
N LYS A 90 11.65 -5.25 1.36
CA LYS A 90 13.09 -4.98 1.44
C LYS A 90 13.35 -3.52 1.08
N MET A 91 14.03 -2.81 1.98
CA MET A 91 14.48 -1.43 1.79
C MET A 91 15.90 -1.49 1.26
N LYS A 92 16.13 -0.97 0.05
CA LYS A 92 17.48 -0.90 -0.53
C LYS A 92 17.90 0.55 -0.67
N ALA A 93 19.05 0.89 -0.11
CA ALA A 93 19.60 2.24 -0.14
C ALA A 93 20.91 2.27 -0.91
N LEU A 94 20.99 3.14 -1.92
CA LEU A 94 22.22 3.44 -2.64
C LEU A 94 22.93 4.59 -1.92
N LEU A 95 23.98 4.24 -1.19
CA LEU A 95 24.83 5.18 -0.46
C LEU A 95 25.93 5.70 -1.39
N LYS A 96 26.41 6.92 -1.14
CA LYS A 96 27.53 7.52 -1.87
C LYS A 96 28.35 8.44 -0.97
N ASN A 97 29.67 8.38 -1.09
CA ASN A 97 30.55 9.46 -0.63
C ASN A 97 30.75 10.47 -1.77
N ILE A 98 30.21 11.68 -1.64
CA ILE A 98 30.41 12.81 -2.56
C ILE A 98 31.51 13.76 -2.10
N GLY A 99 32.10 13.52 -0.92
CA GLY A 99 33.23 14.27 -0.39
C GLY A 99 34.55 13.86 -1.02
N ASP A 100 35.61 14.52 -0.56
CA ASP A 100 36.96 14.38 -1.10
C ASP A 100 37.88 13.51 -0.23
N ASP A 101 37.45 13.14 0.97
CA ASP A 101 38.23 12.34 1.92
C ASP A 101 37.61 10.95 2.17
N ASP A 102 38.47 10.00 2.56
CA ASP A 102 38.06 8.67 2.96
C ASP A 102 37.88 8.57 4.49
N ILE A 103 37.33 7.45 4.93
CA ILE A 103 37.42 7.03 6.33
C ILE A 103 38.20 5.70 6.36
N GLY A 104 38.66 5.29 7.55
CA GLY A 104 39.45 4.06 7.68
C GLY A 104 38.73 2.86 7.05
N GLY A 105 39.43 2.10 6.21
CA GLY A 105 38.78 1.07 5.40
C GLY A 105 38.07 -0.06 6.17
N ASP A 106 38.40 -0.25 7.45
CA ASP A 106 37.76 -1.22 8.36
C ASP A 106 36.71 -0.58 9.29
N ASP A 107 36.61 0.74 9.29
CA ASP A 107 35.65 1.50 10.09
C ASP A 107 34.23 1.27 9.57
N ASP A 108 33.26 1.34 10.48
CA ASP A 108 31.83 1.14 10.20
C ASP A 108 31.13 2.49 10.06
N ILE A 109 30.31 2.63 9.01
CA ILE A 109 29.37 3.72 8.79
C ILE A 109 27.97 3.16 9.05
N GLU A 110 27.35 3.53 10.17
CA GLU A 110 26.03 3.01 10.53
C GLU A 110 24.94 3.74 9.73
N SER A 111 24.14 2.99 8.98
CA SER A 111 22.91 3.47 8.35
C SER A 111 21.69 3.07 9.16
N ARG A 112 20.68 3.94 9.21
CA ARG A 112 19.41 3.68 9.92
C ARG A 112 18.21 3.89 9.02
N CYS A 113 17.23 2.99 9.15
CA CYS A 113 15.96 3.05 8.44
C CYS A 113 14.84 3.46 9.39
N TYR A 114 14.04 4.45 9.01
CA TYR A 114 12.93 4.99 9.78
C TYR A 114 11.61 4.82 9.04
N LEU A 115 10.57 4.48 9.78
CA LEU A 115 9.20 4.36 9.29
C LEU A 115 8.35 5.51 9.82
N SER A 116 7.56 6.08 8.91
CA SER A 116 6.60 7.14 9.19
C SER A 116 5.24 6.91 8.51
N ARG A 117 4.21 7.63 8.95
CA ARG A 117 2.87 7.60 8.37
C ARG A 117 2.70 8.58 7.21
N GLY A 118 1.91 8.18 6.23
CA GLY A 118 1.51 9.04 5.11
C GLY A 118 2.60 9.21 4.07
N TYR A 119 2.43 10.25 3.24
CA TYR A 119 3.31 10.58 2.12
C TYR A 119 4.54 11.39 2.52
N LYS A 120 4.51 11.99 3.69
CA LYS A 120 5.57 12.83 4.23
C LYS A 120 6.06 12.21 5.53
N GLU A 121 7.34 12.33 5.81
CA GLU A 121 7.87 11.94 7.10
C GLU A 121 7.20 12.73 8.24
N ASP A 122 6.99 12.05 9.35
CA ASP A 122 6.60 12.63 10.63
C ASP A 122 7.79 13.47 11.13
N SER A 123 7.55 14.33 12.11
CA SER A 123 8.67 15.08 12.72
C SER A 123 9.75 14.12 13.24
N HIS A 124 11.03 14.48 13.18
CA HIS A 124 12.13 13.55 13.54
C HIS A 124 11.97 12.92 14.95
N ASN A 125 11.30 13.60 15.88
CA ASN A 125 10.99 13.08 17.22
C ASN A 125 9.90 11.99 17.25
N GLN A 126 9.23 11.73 16.12
CA GLN A 126 8.19 10.73 15.93
C GLN A 126 8.65 9.58 15.04
N TRP A 127 9.85 9.67 14.45
CA TRP A 127 10.43 8.61 13.66
C TRP A 127 10.55 7.32 14.47
N ARG A 128 10.18 6.22 13.82
CA ARG A 128 10.35 4.89 14.37
C ARG A 128 11.45 4.17 13.62
N ARG A 129 12.58 3.91 14.28
CA ARG A 129 13.63 3.07 13.71
C ARG A 129 13.09 1.66 13.48
N VAL A 130 13.22 1.17 12.25
CA VAL A 130 12.77 -0.16 11.83
C VAL A 130 13.91 -1.08 11.41
N GLY A 131 15.11 -0.55 11.22
CA GLY A 131 16.30 -1.33 10.89
C GLY A 131 17.57 -0.50 10.96
N LYS A 132 18.71 -1.18 10.87
CA LYS A 132 20.04 -0.57 10.78
C LYS A 132 21.02 -1.50 10.08
N ASP A 133 22.02 -0.93 9.43
CA ASP A 133 23.10 -1.67 8.80
C ASP A 133 24.44 -0.92 8.92
N ASN A 134 25.55 -1.61 8.67
CA ASN A 134 26.90 -1.04 8.74
C ASN A 134 27.64 -1.22 7.42
N THR A 135 27.97 -0.10 6.78
CA THR A 135 28.84 -0.08 5.60
C THR A 135 30.29 0.04 6.02
N LYS A 136 31.18 -0.77 5.44
CA LYS A 136 32.63 -0.59 5.67
C LYS A 136 33.15 0.62 4.90
N GLY A 137 34.04 1.41 5.52
CA GLY A 137 34.65 2.60 4.90
C GLY A 137 35.21 2.35 3.50
N ARG A 138 35.89 1.20 3.29
CA ARG A 138 36.43 0.78 1.99
C ARG A 138 35.38 0.56 0.88
N ASN A 139 34.09 0.50 1.21
CA ASN A 139 33.01 0.36 0.25
C ASN A 139 32.40 1.73 -0.13
N LEU A 140 32.84 2.81 0.52
CA LEU A 140 32.40 4.19 0.33
C LEU A 140 33.61 5.14 0.28
N GLU A 141 34.66 4.74 -0.45
CA GLU A 141 35.75 5.63 -0.82
C GLU A 141 35.21 6.85 -1.63
N PRO A 142 35.96 7.96 -1.73
CA PRO A 142 35.52 9.14 -2.47
C PRO A 142 34.97 8.80 -3.86
N ASN A 143 33.75 9.27 -4.15
CA ASN A 143 32.98 9.01 -5.36
C ASN A 143 32.42 7.59 -5.58
N GLU A 144 32.69 6.64 -4.69
CA GLU A 144 32.12 5.30 -4.76
C GLU A 144 30.68 5.23 -4.28
N THR A 145 29.98 4.16 -4.66
CA THR A 145 28.61 3.91 -4.24
C THR A 145 28.43 2.49 -3.74
N HIS A 146 27.59 2.32 -2.72
CA HIS A 146 27.31 1.02 -2.12
C HIS A 146 25.80 0.80 -1.95
N TRP A 147 25.34 -0.44 -2.12
CA TRP A 147 23.96 -0.81 -1.83
C TRP A 147 23.88 -1.50 -0.47
N GLU A 148 23.07 -0.95 0.42
CA GLU A 148 22.63 -1.63 1.64
C GLU A 148 21.20 -2.15 1.48
N GLU A 149 20.87 -3.23 2.19
CA GLU A 149 19.54 -3.86 2.13
C GLU A 149 19.07 -4.29 3.52
N GLU A 150 17.90 -3.81 3.93
CA GLU A 150 17.31 -4.15 5.23
C GLU A 150 15.84 -4.59 5.09
N GLY A 151 15.44 -5.60 5.87
CA GLY A 151 14.12 -6.22 5.80
C GLY A 151 13.10 -5.66 6.79
N LEU A 152 11.90 -5.33 6.31
CA LEU A 152 10.78 -4.89 7.15
C LEU A 152 9.58 -5.84 7.05
N LYS A 153 9.37 -6.62 8.11
CA LYS A 153 8.18 -7.47 8.29
C LYS A 153 6.99 -6.61 8.69
N LEU A 154 6.06 -6.37 7.75
CA LEU A 154 4.95 -5.42 7.94
C LEU A 154 4.02 -5.82 9.08
N TRP A 155 3.71 -7.11 9.20
CA TRP A 155 2.86 -7.67 10.26
C TRP A 155 3.43 -7.56 11.68
N LYS A 156 4.72 -7.25 11.83
CA LYS A 156 5.36 -7.04 13.13
C LYS A 156 5.30 -5.59 13.61
N GLN A 157 4.85 -4.66 12.77
CA GLN A 157 4.77 -3.24 13.10
C GLN A 157 3.36 -2.86 13.52
N ASP A 158 3.17 -2.50 14.79
CA ASP A 158 1.86 -2.16 15.36
C ASP A 158 1.22 -0.90 14.75
N ILE A 159 2.04 0.01 14.20
CA ILE A 159 1.53 1.22 13.53
C ILE A 159 1.08 0.97 12.09
N ILE A 160 1.47 -0.15 11.48
CA ILE A 160 1.10 -0.50 10.12
C ILE A 160 -0.31 -1.09 10.10
N LYS A 161 -1.14 -0.57 9.20
CA LYS A 161 -2.55 -0.91 9.01
C LYS A 161 -2.84 -0.99 7.52
N LYS A 162 -3.79 -1.86 7.17
CA LYS A 162 -4.36 -2.00 5.84
C LYS A 162 -5.04 -0.70 5.37
N GLY A 163 -4.99 -0.43 4.08
CA GLY A 163 -5.56 0.78 3.46
C GLY A 163 -4.88 2.08 3.89
N LYS A 164 -3.62 2.00 4.32
CA LYS A 164 -2.85 3.17 4.77
C LYS A 164 -1.54 3.28 4.03
N THR A 165 -1.11 4.52 3.86
CA THR A 165 0.16 4.90 3.26
C THR A 165 1.20 5.14 4.35
N TYR A 166 2.43 4.75 4.07
CA TYR A 166 3.59 4.92 4.92
C TYR A 166 4.78 5.35 4.07
N ASN A 167 5.84 5.83 4.71
CA ASN A 167 7.10 6.10 4.06
C ASN A 167 8.28 5.59 4.86
N ILE A 168 9.36 5.32 4.14
CA ILE A 168 10.68 4.98 4.67
C ILE A 168 11.64 6.10 4.37
N VAL A 169 12.44 6.47 5.37
CA VAL A 169 13.61 7.34 5.22
C VAL A 169 14.83 6.55 5.68
N VAL A 170 15.90 6.59 4.89
CA VAL A 170 17.18 5.99 5.26
C VAL A 170 18.17 7.13 5.46
N CYS A 171 18.96 7.06 6.52
CA CYS A 171 20.03 8.00 6.79
C CYS A 171 21.35 7.24 6.95
N VAL A 172 22.36 7.66 6.19
CA VAL A 172 23.74 7.19 6.34
C VAL A 172 24.46 7.98 7.43
N ASP A 173 25.52 7.39 7.99
CA ASP A 173 26.28 7.90 9.14
C ASP A 173 25.39 8.46 10.26
N ARG A 174 24.48 7.64 10.78
CA ARG A 174 23.51 8.07 11.78
C ARG A 174 23.53 7.16 12.99
N THR A 175 24.12 7.64 14.09
CA THR A 175 24.26 6.88 15.33
C THR A 175 23.25 7.24 16.42
N LYS A 176 22.38 8.23 16.18
CA LYS A 176 21.28 8.60 17.09
C LYS A 176 19.96 8.74 16.34
N ASP A 177 18.86 8.38 17.01
CA ASP A 177 17.53 8.45 16.40
C ASP A 177 17.01 9.89 16.32
N GLN A 178 17.39 10.72 17.29
CA GLN A 178 17.00 12.11 17.39
C GLN A 178 18.21 12.99 17.01
N HIS A 179 17.96 14.10 16.30
CA HIS A 179 18.94 15.10 15.80
C HIS A 179 19.60 14.79 14.46
N ASN A 180 19.79 15.84 13.65
CA ASN A 180 20.25 15.80 12.25
C ASN A 180 21.68 16.33 12.07
N GLY A 181 22.46 16.41 13.15
CA GLY A 181 23.87 16.78 13.14
C GLY A 181 24.68 15.79 13.97
N ASP A 182 24.27 14.53 13.92
CA ASP A 182 24.88 13.42 14.64
C ASP A 182 25.26 12.36 13.59
N GLY A 183 26.56 12.16 13.42
CA GLY A 183 27.24 11.08 12.73
C GLY A 183 28.51 10.72 13.50
N ASP A 184 29.13 9.59 13.19
CA ASP A 184 30.41 9.22 13.81
C ASP A 184 31.59 9.94 13.12
N TYR A 185 31.42 10.39 11.88
CA TYR A 185 32.47 11.04 11.10
C TYR A 185 32.10 12.50 10.82
N PRO A 186 33.05 13.44 10.93
CA PRO A 186 32.81 14.82 10.49
C PRO A 186 32.65 14.87 8.97
N GLU A 187 31.54 15.45 8.51
CA GLU A 187 31.24 15.54 7.08
C GLU A 187 31.20 16.99 6.58
N ILE A 188 31.30 17.18 5.26
CA ILE A 188 31.09 18.50 4.63
C ILE A 188 29.67 19.00 4.93
N HIS A 189 28.69 18.10 4.84
CA HIS A 189 27.30 18.39 5.14
C HIS A 189 26.71 17.21 5.93
N GLU A 190 26.17 17.49 7.11
CA GLU A 190 25.43 16.50 7.92
C GLU A 190 23.93 16.46 7.53
N SER A 191 23.48 17.52 6.86
CA SER A 191 22.06 17.78 6.62
C SER A 191 21.48 17.05 5.41
N ASN A 192 22.33 16.41 4.59
CA ASN A 192 22.00 15.68 3.36
C ASN A 192 22.14 14.15 3.51
N ASN A 193 22.48 13.65 4.70
CA ASN A 193 22.69 12.22 4.97
C ASN A 193 21.41 11.39 4.87
N CYS A 194 20.24 12.01 4.99
CA CYS A 194 18.96 11.34 4.92
C CYS A 194 18.35 11.44 3.51
N SER A 195 17.73 10.35 3.05
CA SER A 195 16.91 10.38 1.84
C SER A 195 15.63 11.20 2.05
N THR A 196 14.99 11.59 0.96
CA THR A 196 13.55 11.86 0.92
C THR A 196 12.78 10.57 1.15
N GLU A 197 11.47 10.71 1.30
CA GLU A 197 10.54 9.62 1.57
C GLU A 197 10.44 8.62 0.40
N ALA A 198 10.72 7.35 0.68
CA ALA A 198 10.28 6.23 -0.15
C ALA A 198 8.87 5.80 0.30
N VAL A 199 7.86 6.14 -0.50
CA VAL A 199 6.45 6.01 -0.12
C VAL A 199 5.88 4.67 -0.59
N PHE A 200 5.20 3.95 0.31
CA PHE A 200 4.46 2.74 -0.02
C PHE A 200 3.05 2.72 0.56
N GLU A 201 2.19 1.93 -0.05
CA GLU A 201 0.84 1.66 0.42
C GLU A 201 0.75 0.24 0.97
N VAL A 202 0.15 0.09 2.14
CA VAL A 202 -0.32 -1.21 2.59
C VAL A 202 -1.74 -1.36 2.10
N LEU A 203 -1.92 -2.24 1.13
CA LEU A 203 -3.19 -2.49 0.49
C LEU A 203 -4.22 -2.88 1.55
N GLU A 204 -5.46 -2.44 1.35
CA GLU A 204 -6.55 -3.21 1.95
C GLU A 204 -6.42 -4.64 1.45
N ASP A 205 -6.69 -5.63 2.30
CA ASP A 205 -7.16 -6.88 1.72
C ASP A 205 -8.35 -6.44 0.88
N ASN A 206 -8.27 -6.68 -0.43
CA ASN A 206 -9.38 -6.41 -1.33
C ASN A 206 -10.63 -6.87 -0.58
N PRO A 207 -11.63 -6.00 -0.31
CA PRO A 207 -12.69 -6.34 0.62
C PRO A 207 -13.21 -7.69 0.18
N ASN A 208 -12.95 -8.72 0.99
CA ASN A 208 -13.37 -10.06 0.64
C ASN A 208 -14.82 -9.89 0.22
N PRO A 209 -15.17 -10.25 -1.02
CA PRO A 209 -16.51 -10.02 -1.49
C PRO A 209 -17.46 -10.63 -0.48
N PRO A 210 -18.56 -9.94 -0.15
CA PRO A 210 -19.27 -10.04 1.12
C PRO A 210 -19.20 -11.46 1.67
N THR A 211 -18.29 -11.67 2.62
CA THR A 211 -18.14 -12.98 3.26
C THR A 211 -19.46 -13.25 3.95
N THR A 212 -20.13 -14.31 3.54
CA THR A 212 -21.22 -14.81 4.36
C THR A 212 -20.63 -15.39 5.64
N PRO A 213 -21.41 -15.55 6.71
CA PRO A 213 -20.94 -16.23 7.92
C PRO A 213 -20.49 -17.68 7.70
N GLU A 214 -20.78 -18.26 6.53
CA GLU A 214 -20.60 -19.68 6.19
C GLU A 214 -19.44 -19.92 5.23
N PHE A 215 -19.35 -19.12 4.15
CA PHE A 215 -18.30 -19.22 3.14
C PHE A 215 -17.64 -17.89 2.82
N ALA A 216 -16.36 -17.97 2.47
CA ALA A 216 -15.51 -16.84 2.07
C ALA A 216 -14.64 -17.23 0.85
N TRP A 217 -14.39 -16.23 0.01
CA TRP A 217 -13.38 -16.29 -1.05
C TRP A 217 -12.13 -15.54 -0.60
N SER A 218 -10.95 -16.05 -0.96
CA SER A 218 -9.67 -15.36 -0.76
C SER A 218 -8.81 -15.54 -1.99
N SER A 219 -8.30 -14.43 -2.53
CA SER A 219 -7.32 -14.41 -3.61
C SER A 219 -5.89 -14.18 -3.11
N ALA A 220 -5.64 -14.48 -1.83
CA ALA A 220 -4.39 -14.13 -1.14
C ALA A 220 -4.04 -15.13 -0.03
N GLY A 221 -4.24 -16.42 -0.32
CA GLY A 221 -3.96 -17.52 0.59
C GLY A 221 -5.16 -17.97 1.43
N PRO A 222 -5.00 -19.04 2.24
CA PRO A 222 -6.08 -19.58 3.06
C PRO A 222 -6.42 -18.65 4.24
N ILE A 223 -7.70 -18.65 4.64
CA ILE A 223 -8.20 -17.86 5.77
C ILE A 223 -8.01 -18.65 7.07
N SER A 224 -7.25 -18.08 8.01
CA SER A 224 -7.02 -18.70 9.32
C SER A 224 -8.32 -18.98 10.08
N GLY A 225 -8.49 -20.22 10.54
CA GLY A 225 -9.67 -20.67 11.29
C GLY A 225 -10.85 -21.14 10.43
N MET A 226 -10.64 -21.28 9.12
CA MET A 226 -11.60 -21.88 8.19
C MET A 226 -10.99 -23.11 7.51
N GLU A 227 -11.85 -23.99 6.98
CA GLU A 227 -11.45 -25.09 6.10
C GLU A 227 -11.38 -24.56 4.67
N CYS A 228 -10.19 -24.53 4.07
CA CYS A 228 -9.96 -23.92 2.78
C CYS A 228 -9.56 -24.94 1.72
N VAL A 229 -10.21 -24.86 0.56
CA VAL A 229 -9.87 -25.62 -0.65
C VAL A 229 -9.19 -24.68 -1.62
N GLN A 230 -7.99 -25.06 -2.07
CA GLN A 230 -7.28 -24.29 -3.09
C GLN A 230 -8.00 -24.41 -4.43
N ILE A 231 -8.22 -23.28 -5.08
CA ILE A 231 -8.84 -23.17 -6.39
C ILE A 231 -7.74 -22.87 -7.38
N LEU A 232 -7.25 -23.92 -8.02
CA LEU A 232 -6.09 -23.87 -8.88
C LEU A 232 -6.44 -24.33 -10.29
N GLU A 233 -6.19 -23.48 -11.28
CA GLU A 233 -6.14 -23.86 -12.69
C GLU A 233 -4.70 -23.75 -13.17
N THR A 234 -4.04 -24.88 -13.40
CA THR A 234 -2.62 -24.91 -13.76
C THR A 234 -2.35 -24.50 -15.21
N ALA A 235 -3.37 -24.54 -16.08
CA ALA A 235 -3.25 -24.07 -17.46
C ALA A 235 -3.38 -22.55 -17.59
N ASP A 236 -3.92 -21.90 -16.55
CA ASP A 236 -4.01 -20.45 -16.46
C ASP A 236 -2.69 -19.90 -15.93
N PRO A 237 -1.96 -19.08 -16.71
CA PRO A 237 -0.67 -18.53 -16.30
C PRO A 237 -0.79 -17.41 -15.25
N ASP A 238 -2.00 -16.97 -14.92
CA ASP A 238 -2.25 -15.87 -13.99
C ASP A 238 -2.24 -16.34 -12.51
N THR A 239 -2.64 -15.47 -11.59
CA THR A 239 -2.41 -15.57 -10.13
C THR A 239 -3.38 -16.50 -9.41
N TRP A 240 -3.55 -17.73 -9.90
CA TRP A 240 -4.46 -18.72 -9.28
C TRP A 240 -3.82 -19.55 -8.15
N THR A 241 -2.51 -19.45 -7.98
CA THR A 241 -1.77 -20.27 -7.00
C THR A 241 -2.09 -19.95 -5.54
N ASP A 242 -2.67 -18.78 -5.27
CA ASP A 242 -3.03 -18.30 -3.94
C ASP A 242 -4.54 -18.13 -3.75
N ASN A 243 -5.34 -18.75 -4.62
CA ASN A 243 -6.80 -18.66 -4.55
C ASN A 243 -7.41 -19.79 -3.73
N TYR A 244 -8.29 -19.43 -2.80
CA TYR A 244 -8.91 -20.35 -1.86
C TYR A 244 -10.40 -20.06 -1.69
N PHE A 245 -11.19 -21.13 -1.72
CA PHE A 245 -12.56 -21.12 -1.26
C PHE A 245 -12.63 -21.74 0.14
N CYS A 246 -13.10 -20.97 1.11
CA CYS A 246 -13.07 -21.34 2.52
C CYS A 246 -14.47 -21.50 3.09
N SER A 247 -14.68 -22.55 3.88
CA SER A 247 -15.89 -22.81 4.64
C SER A 247 -15.62 -22.76 6.15
N LYS A 248 -16.60 -22.29 6.91
CA LYS A 248 -16.49 -22.22 8.37
C LYS A 248 -16.50 -23.60 9.03
N GLU A 249 -17.20 -24.55 8.42
CA GLU A 249 -17.31 -25.94 8.88
C GLU A 249 -16.84 -26.89 7.76
N TYR A 250 -16.53 -28.12 8.14
CA TYR A 250 -16.17 -29.16 7.16
C TYR A 250 -17.42 -29.59 6.38
N GLU A 251 -17.45 -29.24 5.10
CA GLU A 251 -18.58 -29.53 4.19
C GLU A 251 -18.22 -30.58 3.12
N GLY A 252 -17.02 -31.19 3.23
CA GLY A 252 -16.52 -32.17 2.26
C GLY A 252 -16.36 -31.59 0.85
N ILE A 253 -15.97 -30.31 0.76
CA ILE A 253 -15.74 -29.60 -0.50
C ILE A 253 -14.42 -30.08 -1.11
N ALA A 254 -14.39 -30.29 -2.42
CA ALA A 254 -13.20 -30.64 -3.18
C ALA A 254 -13.18 -29.90 -4.52
N TRP A 255 -11.99 -29.49 -4.94
CA TRP A 255 -11.73 -28.86 -6.23
C TRP A 255 -11.20 -29.88 -7.24
N SER A 256 -11.58 -29.72 -8.50
CA SER A 256 -11.01 -30.46 -9.63
C SER A 256 -10.84 -29.53 -10.82
N SER A 257 -9.63 -29.48 -11.38
CA SER A 257 -9.32 -28.76 -12.61
C SER A 257 -9.34 -29.63 -13.87
N ALA A 258 -9.91 -30.85 -13.76
CA ALA A 258 -9.85 -31.86 -14.82
C ALA A 258 -11.07 -32.78 -14.81
N GLY A 259 -12.27 -32.20 -14.80
CA GLY A 259 -13.54 -32.92 -14.83
C GLY A 259 -14.15 -33.20 -13.45
N PRO A 260 -15.37 -33.76 -13.41
CA PRO A 260 -16.08 -34.01 -12.15
C PRO A 260 -15.45 -35.17 -11.36
N ILE A 261 -15.44 -35.05 -10.03
CA ILE A 261 -14.96 -36.10 -9.13
C ILE A 261 -16.02 -37.20 -9.01
N SER A 262 -15.63 -38.45 -9.29
CA SER A 262 -16.54 -39.59 -9.24
C SER A 262 -17.13 -39.79 -7.84
N GLY A 263 -18.44 -39.97 -7.77
CA GLY A 263 -19.17 -40.16 -6.50
C GLY A 263 -19.48 -38.89 -5.73
N MET A 264 -19.15 -37.70 -6.26
CA MET A 264 -19.49 -36.41 -5.65
C MET A 264 -20.56 -35.67 -6.46
N ARG A 265 -21.20 -34.68 -5.85
CA ARG A 265 -22.08 -33.73 -6.57
C ARG A 265 -21.24 -32.52 -6.95
N CYS A 266 -21.11 -32.28 -8.25
CA CYS A 266 -20.19 -31.26 -8.77
C CYS A 266 -20.93 -30.15 -9.51
N THR A 267 -20.52 -28.92 -9.26
CA THR A 267 -20.94 -27.72 -9.98
C THR A 267 -19.79 -27.26 -10.85
N GLN A 268 -20.02 -27.14 -12.15
CA GLN A 268 -19.02 -26.68 -13.09
C GLN A 268 -18.75 -25.19 -12.86
N ILE A 269 -17.49 -24.82 -12.75
CA ILE A 269 -17.03 -23.44 -12.62
C ILE A 269 -16.46 -23.04 -13.98
N THR A 270 -17.07 -22.05 -14.62
CA THR A 270 -16.69 -21.64 -15.97
C THR A 270 -16.48 -20.14 -16.06
N LYS A 271 -15.53 -19.69 -16.87
CA LYS A 271 -15.37 -18.27 -17.20
C LYS A 271 -15.32 -18.10 -18.72
N ALA A 272 -16.41 -17.60 -19.29
CA ALA A 272 -16.52 -17.47 -20.75
C ALA A 272 -15.60 -16.39 -21.35
N ALA A 273 -15.10 -15.47 -20.52
CA ALA A 273 -14.17 -14.42 -20.94
C ALA A 273 -12.71 -14.90 -21.00
N GLU A 274 -12.41 -16.08 -20.44
CA GLU A 274 -11.07 -16.68 -20.47
C GLU A 274 -10.75 -17.25 -21.86
N PRO A 275 -9.49 -17.13 -22.31
CA PRO A 275 -8.99 -17.91 -23.43
C PRO A 275 -9.25 -19.41 -23.21
N SER A 276 -9.65 -20.12 -24.27
CA SER A 276 -9.86 -21.58 -24.22
C SER A 276 -8.59 -22.36 -23.80
N SER A 277 -7.41 -21.74 -23.93
CA SER A 277 -6.15 -22.31 -23.47
C SER A 277 -6.02 -22.38 -21.95
N HIS A 278 -6.83 -21.62 -21.18
CA HIS A 278 -6.81 -21.61 -19.71
C HIS A 278 -7.74 -22.66 -19.09
N THR A 279 -8.38 -23.51 -19.91
CA THR A 279 -9.12 -24.72 -19.50
C THR A 279 -10.19 -24.58 -18.40
N TRP A 280 -10.71 -23.37 -18.16
CA TRP A 280 -11.85 -23.18 -17.25
C TRP A 280 -13.15 -23.92 -17.63
N ASN A 281 -13.20 -24.62 -18.75
CA ASN A 281 -14.36 -25.38 -19.20
C ASN A 281 -14.43 -26.81 -18.63
N ASP A 282 -13.42 -27.30 -17.91
CA ASP A 282 -13.46 -28.59 -17.20
C ASP A 282 -13.20 -28.49 -15.70
N ASN A 283 -13.43 -27.30 -15.13
CA ASN A 283 -13.26 -27.03 -13.71
C ASN A 283 -14.55 -27.29 -12.92
N TYR A 284 -14.42 -27.95 -11.76
CA TYR A 284 -15.54 -28.38 -10.93
C TYR A 284 -15.26 -28.17 -9.45
N LEU A 285 -16.25 -27.60 -8.77
CA LEU A 285 -16.35 -27.60 -7.32
C LEU A 285 -17.33 -28.68 -6.88
N CYS A 286 -16.86 -29.64 -6.11
CA CYS A 286 -17.62 -30.82 -5.72
C CYS A 286 -17.87 -30.85 -4.22
N VAL A 287 -19.01 -31.42 -3.81
CA VAL A 287 -19.34 -31.74 -2.41
C VAL A 287 -19.71 -33.20 -2.28
N VAL A 288 -19.49 -33.76 -1.09
CA VAL A 288 -19.93 -35.13 -0.77
C VAL A 288 -21.46 -35.27 -0.96
N PRO A 289 -21.96 -36.44 -1.40
CA PRO A 289 -23.39 -36.67 -1.65
C PRO A 289 -24.31 -36.34 -0.47
N GLU A 290 -23.81 -36.53 0.74
CA GLU A 290 -24.52 -36.34 2.01
C GLU A 290 -24.60 -34.87 2.43
N SER A 291 -23.79 -33.97 1.85
CA SER A 291 -23.80 -32.54 2.20
C SER A 291 -25.17 -31.92 1.89
N ASN A 292 -25.67 -31.04 2.76
CA ASN A 292 -26.93 -30.33 2.51
C ASN A 292 -26.80 -29.20 1.49
N LEU A 293 -25.58 -28.86 1.06
CA LEU A 293 -25.34 -27.76 0.12
C LEU A 293 -25.76 -28.11 -1.30
N ASN A 294 -26.34 -27.16 -2.03
CA ASN A 294 -26.36 -27.20 -3.49
C ASN A 294 -25.65 -25.96 -4.02
N PHE A 295 -24.57 -26.15 -4.76
CA PHE A 295 -23.84 -25.05 -5.38
C PHE A 295 -24.37 -24.70 -6.76
N TYR A 296 -24.36 -23.42 -7.07
CA TYR A 296 -24.74 -22.82 -8.34
C TYR A 296 -23.65 -21.84 -8.74
N TRP A 297 -23.24 -21.88 -10.00
CA TRP A 297 -22.26 -20.94 -10.54
C TRP A 297 -22.95 -19.91 -11.43
N ASN A 298 -22.53 -18.65 -11.33
CA ASN A 298 -22.94 -17.61 -12.26
C ASN A 298 -21.78 -16.63 -12.52
N SER A 299 -21.43 -16.44 -13.79
CA SER A 299 -20.36 -15.52 -14.22
C SER A 299 -20.89 -14.14 -14.65
N ALA A 300 -22.01 -13.71 -14.06
CA ALA A 300 -22.74 -12.50 -14.45
C ALA A 300 -23.51 -11.86 -13.28
N GLY A 301 -22.99 -12.00 -12.06
CA GLY A 301 -23.59 -11.45 -10.84
C GLY A 301 -24.22 -12.51 -9.91
N PRO A 302 -24.74 -12.08 -8.74
CA PRO A 302 -25.38 -13.00 -7.79
C PRO A 302 -26.73 -13.51 -8.32
N ILE A 303 -27.07 -14.76 -8.00
CA ILE A 303 -28.37 -15.35 -8.33
C ILE A 303 -29.42 -14.87 -7.31
N PRO A 304 -30.57 -14.30 -7.74
CA PRO A 304 -31.62 -13.87 -6.83
C PRO A 304 -32.13 -14.99 -5.92
N ASN A 305 -32.40 -14.66 -4.66
CA ASN A 305 -32.92 -15.58 -3.62
C ASN A 305 -31.98 -16.76 -3.27
N LYS A 306 -30.68 -16.62 -3.54
CA LYS A 306 -29.65 -17.54 -3.05
C LYS A 306 -28.63 -16.78 -2.20
N ASN A 307 -27.94 -17.51 -1.32
CA ASN A 307 -26.73 -16.97 -0.71
C ASN A 307 -25.63 -17.02 -1.74
N CYS A 308 -24.79 -15.99 -1.82
CA CYS A 308 -23.72 -15.92 -2.82
C CYS A 308 -22.45 -15.35 -2.22
N VAL A 309 -21.32 -15.82 -2.71
CA VAL A 309 -19.98 -15.27 -2.48
C VAL A 309 -19.37 -15.00 -3.84
N GLN A 310 -18.80 -13.82 -4.03
CA GLN A 310 -18.14 -13.50 -5.28
C GLN A 310 -16.78 -14.21 -5.30
N TRP A 311 -16.40 -14.74 -6.46
CA TRP A 311 -15.06 -15.25 -6.71
C TRP A 311 -14.33 -14.18 -7.51
N LEU A 312 -13.58 -13.35 -6.78
CA LEU A 312 -12.88 -12.20 -7.33
C LEU A 312 -11.40 -12.51 -7.46
N GLU A 313 -10.89 -12.48 -8.69
CA GLU A 313 -9.46 -12.48 -8.97
C GLU A 313 -9.09 -11.16 -9.64
N THR A 314 -8.43 -10.27 -8.92
CA THR A 314 -8.14 -8.91 -9.43
C THR A 314 -6.87 -8.82 -10.25
N ALA A 315 -5.94 -9.77 -10.10
CA ALA A 315 -4.73 -9.79 -10.90
C ALA A 315 -4.93 -10.51 -12.25
N ASP A 316 -6.01 -11.28 -12.40
CA ASP A 316 -6.43 -11.85 -13.67
C ASP A 316 -7.18 -10.80 -14.53
N PRO A 317 -6.69 -10.51 -15.75
CA PRO A 317 -7.28 -9.47 -16.61
C PRO A 317 -8.63 -9.86 -17.24
N HIS A 318 -9.06 -11.12 -17.17
CA HIS A 318 -10.23 -11.63 -17.88
C HIS A 318 -11.55 -11.52 -17.09
N THR A 319 -11.71 -10.41 -16.38
CA THR A 319 -12.98 -9.95 -15.80
C THR A 319 -13.55 -10.81 -14.68
N TRP A 320 -12.77 -11.21 -13.68
CA TRP A 320 -13.31 -12.02 -12.57
C TRP A 320 -14.25 -11.28 -11.59
N ASN A 321 -14.52 -10.00 -11.83
CA ASN A 321 -15.28 -9.13 -10.95
C ASN A 321 -16.80 -9.33 -10.97
N ASP A 322 -17.34 -10.31 -11.70
CA ASP A 322 -18.77 -10.60 -11.76
C ASP A 322 -19.10 -12.09 -11.53
N ASN A 323 -18.14 -12.90 -11.08
CA ASN A 323 -18.37 -14.30 -10.81
C ASN A 323 -18.84 -14.55 -9.39
N TYR A 324 -19.85 -15.41 -9.25
CA TYR A 324 -20.44 -15.75 -7.97
C TYR A 324 -20.67 -17.26 -7.87
N LEU A 325 -20.21 -17.82 -6.76
CA LEU A 325 -20.68 -19.10 -6.28
C LEU A 325 -21.86 -18.84 -5.34
N CYS A 326 -23.01 -19.40 -5.69
CA CYS A 326 -24.23 -19.29 -4.91
C CYS A 326 -24.66 -20.65 -4.36
N TRP A 327 -25.42 -20.67 -3.28
CA TRP A 327 -25.94 -21.90 -2.68
C TRP A 327 -27.31 -21.74 -2.04
N ASP A 328 -27.95 -22.89 -1.87
CA ASP A 328 -29.01 -23.13 -0.90
C ASP A 328 -28.71 -24.41 -0.11
N ARG A 329 -29.51 -24.63 0.93
CA ARG A 329 -29.50 -25.86 1.73
C ARG A 329 -30.76 -26.67 1.42
N ARG A 330 -30.59 -27.98 1.25
CA ARG A 330 -31.67 -28.96 1.02
C ARG A 330 -32.60 -29.14 2.21
#